data_AF-A0A7W7NUD8-F1
#
_entry.id   AF-A0A7W7NUD8-F1
#
_cell.length_a   1.000
_cell.length_b   1.000
_cell.length_c   1.000
_cell.angle_alpha   90.00
_cell.angle_beta   90.00
_cell.angle_gamma   90.00
#
_symmetry.space_group_name_H-M   'P 1'
#
loop_
_entity.id
_entity.type
_entity.pdbx_description
1 polymer ?
#
loop_
_entity_poly.entity_id
_entity_poly.type
_entity_poly.pdbx_seq_one_letter_code
_entity_poly.pdbx_strand_id
1 'polypeptide(L)' 'MAERPAPWVFLAVALAIALVAFAIGQAVPGAGMVFVIAATTGWVVAAQRLWSKNARG' A
#
# COMPACT_ATOMS: atom_id res chain seq x y z
N MET A 1 10.55 23.13 0.29
CA MET A 1 9.22 22.83 0.86
C MET A 1 8.91 21.39 0.49
N ALA A 2 8.87 20.47 1.45
CA ALA A 2 8.58 19.07 1.16
C ALA A 2 7.17 18.99 0.57
N GLU A 3 7.08 18.67 -0.73
CA GLU A 3 5.82 18.46 -1.41
C GLU A 3 5.12 17.31 -0.68
N ARG A 4 4.03 17.62 0.03
CA ARG A 4 3.23 16.59 0.70
C ARG A 4 2.80 15.61 -0.40
N PRO A 5 3.05 14.29 -0.27
CA PRO A 5 2.63 13.34 -1.28
C PRO A 5 1.15 13.57 -1.51
N ALA A 6 0.81 13.79 -2.77
CA ALA A 6 -0.56 14.07 -3.15
C ALA A 6 -1.43 12.94 -2.58
N PRO A 7 -2.53 13.24 -1.87
CA PRO A 7 -3.39 12.22 -1.25
C PRO A 7 -3.88 11.16 -2.27
N TRP A 8 -3.89 11.53 -3.55
CA TRP A 8 -4.11 10.63 -4.69
C TRP A 8 -3.16 9.43 -4.77
N VAL A 9 -1.90 9.54 -4.33
CA VAL A 9 -0.95 8.42 -4.35
C VAL A 9 -1.41 7.32 -3.40
N PHE A 10 -1.90 7.68 -2.20
CA PHE A 10 -2.45 6.70 -1.26
C PHE A 10 -3.69 6.02 -1.83
N LEU A 11 -4.53 6.80 -2.53
CA LEU A 11 -5.76 6.30 -3.15
C LEU A 11 -5.45 5.33 -4.30
N ALA A 12 -4.46 5.64 -5.13
CA ALA A 12 -3.99 4.76 -6.21
C ALA A 12 -3.41 3.45 -5.68
N VAL A 13 -2.62 3.50 -4.60
CA VAL A 13 -2.06 2.29 -3.99
C VAL A 13 -3.14 1.44 -3.33
N ALA A 14 -4.08 2.07 -2.61
CA ALA A 14 -5.21 1.35 -2.03
C ALA A 14 -6.04 0.63 -3.10
N LEU A 15 -6.30 1.30 -4.24
CA LEU A 15 -7.00 0.70 -5.38
C LEU A 15 -6.22 -0.48 -5.97
N ALA A 16 -4.92 -0.34 -6.15
CA ALA A 16 -4.07 -1.43 -6.67
C ALA A 16 -4.08 -2.65 -5.74
N ILE A 17 -3.95 -2.44 -4.43
CA ILE A 17 -4.03 -3.52 -3.44
C ILE A 17 -5.40 -4.19 -3.48
N ALA A 18 -6.49 -3.42 -3.58
CA ALA A 18 -7.84 -3.95 -3.66
C ALA A 18 -8.06 -4.80 -4.92
N LEU A 19 -7.59 -4.36 -6.09
CA LEU A 19 -7.69 -5.11 -7.34
C LEU A 19 -6.92 -6.44 -7.28
N VAL A 20 -5.69 -6.42 -6.76
CA VAL A 20 -4.88 -7.63 -6.63
C VAL A 20 -5.49 -8.59 -5.62
N ALA A 21 -5.97 -8.08 -4.48
CA ALA A 21 -6.66 -8.89 -3.49
C ALA A 21 -7.95 -9.52 -4.01
N PHE A 22 -8.72 -8.79 -4.83
CA PHE A 22 -9.90 -9.31 -5.48
C PHE A 22 -9.54 -10.43 -6.46
N ALA A 23 -8.53 -10.23 -7.30
CA ALA A 23 -8.04 -11.27 -8.20
C ALA A 23 -7.57 -12.54 -7.45
N ILE A 24 -6.86 -12.36 -6.33
CA ILE A 24 -6.44 -13.47 -5.46
C ILE A 24 -7.65 -14.15 -4.82
N GLY A 25 -8.64 -13.38 -4.36
CA GLY A 25 -9.87 -13.90 -3.78
C GLY A 25 -10.73 -14.70 -4.75
N GLN A 26 -10.66 -14.40 -6.05
CA GLN A 26 -11.29 -15.21 -7.11
C GLN A 26 -10.57 -16.56 -7.31
N ALA A 27 -9.23 -16.59 -7.14
CA ALA A 27 -8.45 -17.81 -7.30
C ALA A 27 -8.48 -18.72 -6.05
N VAL A 28 -8.46 -18.12 -4.85
CA VAL A 28 -8.44 -18.83 -3.57
C VAL A 28 -9.37 -18.14 -2.58
N PRO A 29 -10.53 -18.76 -2.25
CA PRO A 29 -11.47 -18.21 -1.28
C PRO A 29 -10.78 -17.93 0.07
N GLY A 30 -10.89 -16.70 0.58
CA GLY A 30 -10.32 -16.28 1.86
C GLY A 30 -8.87 -15.78 1.82
N ALA A 31 -8.10 -16.05 0.76
CA ALA A 31 -6.70 -15.59 0.66
C ALA A 31 -6.57 -14.08 0.37
N GLY A 32 -7.57 -13.48 -0.28
CA GLY A 32 -7.56 -12.05 -0.60
C GLY A 32 -7.42 -11.15 0.62
N MET A 33 -8.10 -11.50 1.73
CA MET A 33 -8.07 -10.68 2.96
C MET A 33 -6.68 -10.67 3.61
N VAL A 34 -6.02 -11.82 3.64
CA VAL A 34 -4.64 -11.96 4.17
C VAL A 34 -3.67 -11.13 3.32
N PHE A 35 -3.84 -11.16 2.00
CA PHE A 35 -3.04 -10.34 1.09
C PHE A 35 -3.24 -8.84 1.29
N VAL A 36 -4.49 -8.37 1.43
CA VAL A 36 -4.77 -6.93 1.71
C VAL A 36 -4.02 -6.48 2.95
N ILE A 37 -4.13 -7.24 4.04
CA ILE A 37 -3.50 -6.90 5.33
C ILE A 37 -1.98 -6.86 5.17
N ALA A 38 -1.37 -7.86 4.54
CA ALA A 38 0.07 -7.91 4.33
C ALA A 38 0.57 -6.77 3.42
N ALA A 39 -0.12 -6.52 2.31
CA ALA A 39 0.25 -5.51 1.34
C ALA A 39 0.11 -4.08 1.88
N THR A 40 -0.99 -3.77 2.58
CA THR A 40 -1.18 -2.46 3.23
C THR A 40 -0.16 -2.24 4.34
N THR A 41 0.08 -3.23 5.19
CA THR A 41 1.10 -3.16 6.25
C THR A 41 2.50 -2.92 5.66
N GLY A 42 2.87 -3.70 4.63
CA GLY A 42 4.14 -3.55 3.93
C GLY A 42 4.31 -2.18 3.29
N TRP A 43 3.26 -1.66 2.64
CA TRP A 43 3.27 -0.33 2.05
C TRP A 43 3.46 0.77 3.10
N VAL A 44 2.74 0.72 4.22
CA VAL A 44 2.86 1.72 5.29
C VAL A 44 4.27 1.73 5.87
N VAL A 45 4.86 0.56 6.13
CA VAL A 45 6.23 0.46 6.64
C VAL A 45 7.24 1.00 5.62
N ALA A 46 7.07 0.68 4.34
CA ALA A 46 7.92 1.19 3.28
C ALA A 46 7.81 2.72 3.14
N ALA A 47 6.59 3.27 3.18
CA ALA A 47 6.34 4.70 3.11
C ALA A 47 6.98 5.45 4.29
N GLN A 48 6.85 4.93 5.52
CA GLN A 48 7.51 5.48 6.71
C GLN A 48 9.03 5.47 6.58
N ARG A 49 9.61 4.35 6.10
CA ARG A 49 11.07 4.26 5.88
C ARG A 49 11.55 5.23 4.82
N LEU A 50 10.83 5.35 3.70
CA LEU A 50 11.16 6.25 2.60
C LEU A 50 11.17 7.71 3.08
N TRP A 51 10.16 8.10 3.85
CA TRP A 51 10.06 9.43 4.45
C TRP A 51 11.14 9.70 5.50
N SER A 52 11.46 8.73 6.37
CA SER A 52 12.52 8.89 7.36
C SER A 52 13.89 9.09 6.72
N LYS A 53 14.14 8.47 5.55
CA LYS A 53 15.37 8.70 4.77
C LYS A 53 15.41 10.10 4.16
N ASN A 54 14.31 10.56 3.55
CA ASN A 54 14.25 11.90 2.95
C ASN A 54 14.29 13.05 3.99
N ALA A 55 13.89 12.81 5.24
CA ALA A 55 13.90 13.83 6.30
C ALA A 55 15.27 14.04 6.97
N ARG A 56 16.26 13.18 6.71
CA ARG A 56 17.62 13.28 7.27
C ARG A 56 18.69 13.73 6.26
N GLY A 57 18.31 13.95 5.01
CA GLY A 57 19.19 14.36 3.91
C GLY A 57 19.14 15.85 3.64
#